data_AF-A0A7V4UC34-F1
#
_entry.id   AF-A0A7V4UC34-F1
#
_cell.length_a   1.000
_cell.length_b   1.000
_cell.length_c   1.000
_cell.angle_alpha   90.00
_cell.angle_beta   90.00
_cell.angle_gamma   90.00
#
_symmetry.space_group_name_H-M   'P 1'
#
loop_
_entity.id
_entity.type
_entity.pdbx_description
1 polymer ?
#
loop_
_entity_poly.entity_id
_entity_poly.type
_entity_poly.pdbx_seq_one_letter_code
_entity_poly.pdbx_strand_id
1 'polypeptide(L)'
;MRMHKLLLVALLMAVLAVSLGASNIDPAHRWAWMENAGWCNWRHNRPDPGDGVEVGATFLSGMIWAENVGWINLGDGSPFNGAFYGNVAGSDFGVNRDPITGQLSGMAWGENVGWINFDGGAMASPPQPARIDLAACRLRGYAWAENIGWVNLDDTTTYVALLPSACRRLGDMNCDSRVDAADVLPFVLCLINPAGYQAQYPWCDPIYADLSQDGRTDGADVQLFVRCLLLNACP
;
A
#
# COMPACT_ATOMS: atom_id res chain seq x y z
N MET A 1 36.59 16.29 37.80
CA MET A 1 36.24 16.45 36.36
C MET A 1 36.00 15.11 35.65
N ARG A 2 35.17 14.20 36.20
CA ARG A 2 34.91 12.87 35.60
C ARG A 2 33.43 12.51 35.43
N MET A 3 32.51 13.47 35.61
CA MET A 3 31.06 13.23 35.48
C MET A 3 30.41 13.92 34.28
N HIS A 4 31.14 14.72 33.50
CA HIS A 4 30.57 15.45 32.35
C HIS A 4 30.65 14.69 31.02
N LYS A 5 31.44 13.61 30.92
CA LYS A 5 31.56 12.80 29.69
C LYS A 5 30.56 11.65 29.59
N LEU A 6 29.87 11.32 30.69
CA LEU A 6 28.86 10.24 30.71
C LEU A 6 27.45 10.74 30.34
N LEU A 7 27.20 12.05 30.42
CA LEU A 7 25.91 12.65 30.05
C LEU A 7 25.75 12.92 28.55
N LEU A 8 26.85 12.99 27.78
CA LEU A 8 26.78 13.21 26.32
C LEU A 8 26.54 11.94 25.50
N VAL A 9 26.76 10.74 26.06
CA VAL A 9 26.50 9.48 25.37
C VAL A 9 25.04 9.04 25.53
N ALA A 10 24.37 9.44 26.62
CA ALA A 10 22.97 9.11 26.87
C ALA A 10 21.98 9.90 25.99
N LEU A 11 22.43 10.99 25.35
CA LEU A 11 21.59 11.80 24.44
C LEU A 11 21.65 11.33 22.98
N LEU A 12 22.49 10.33 22.65
CA LEU A 12 22.64 9.78 21.30
C LEU A 12 21.91 8.44 21.08
N MET A 13 21.12 7.99 22.05
CA MET A 13 20.14 6.91 21.86
C MET A 13 18.71 7.48 21.96
N ALA A 14 18.42 8.47 21.10
CA ALA A 14 17.05 8.62 20.62
C ALA A 14 16.78 7.36 19.78
N VAL A 15 16.22 6.35 20.44
CA VAL A 15 15.65 5.18 19.80
C VAL A 15 14.77 5.71 18.67
N LEU A 16 15.06 5.25 17.46
CA LEU A 16 14.13 5.33 16.33
C LEU A 16 12.81 4.72 16.80
N ALA A 17 11.92 5.55 17.32
CA ALA A 17 10.52 5.22 17.27
C ALA A 17 10.19 5.23 15.78
N VAL A 18 10.25 4.05 15.16
CA VAL A 18 9.51 3.82 13.94
C VAL A 18 8.08 4.17 14.33
N SER A 19 7.59 5.34 13.88
CA SER A 19 6.17 5.57 13.98
C SER A 19 5.54 4.48 13.14
N LEU A 20 4.75 3.58 13.75
CA LEU A 20 3.81 2.79 12.98
C LEU A 20 3.00 3.79 12.17
N GLY A 21 3.07 3.68 10.84
CA GLY A 21 2.39 4.57 9.93
C GLY A 21 0.92 4.61 10.34
N ALA A 22 0.40 5.80 10.63
CA ALA A 22 -1.03 5.93 10.83
C ALA A 22 -1.72 5.45 9.55
N SER A 23 -2.72 4.56 9.69
CA SER A 23 -3.49 4.03 8.54
C SER A 23 -3.80 5.11 7.52
N ASN A 24 -3.47 4.82 6.27
CA ASN A 24 -3.63 5.71 5.13
C ASN A 24 -4.96 5.51 4.40
N ILE A 25 -5.92 4.84 5.06
CA ILE A 25 -7.32 4.76 4.65
C ILE A 25 -8.05 6.07 5.02
N ASP A 26 -8.94 6.53 4.14
CA ASP A 26 -9.77 7.71 4.36
C ASP A 26 -10.69 7.49 5.57
N PRO A 27 -10.65 8.34 6.62
CA PRO A 27 -11.53 8.19 7.78
C PRO A 27 -13.03 8.29 7.44
N ALA A 28 -13.42 8.96 6.36
CA ALA A 28 -14.81 9.07 5.92
C ALA A 28 -15.29 7.82 5.17
N HIS A 29 -14.41 7.16 4.42
CA HIS A 29 -14.70 6.00 3.58
C HIS A 29 -13.82 4.82 3.98
N ARG A 30 -14.11 4.23 5.15
CA ARG A 30 -13.30 3.16 5.76
C ARG A 30 -14.02 1.82 5.88
N TRP A 31 -15.26 1.77 5.41
CA TRP A 31 -16.16 0.64 5.63
C TRP A 31 -16.38 -0.14 4.34
N ALA A 32 -16.35 -1.46 4.45
CA ALA A 32 -16.86 -2.39 3.45
C ALA A 32 -17.90 -3.30 4.09
N TRP A 33 -18.83 -3.82 3.30
CA TRP A 33 -19.79 -4.83 3.73
C TRP A 33 -19.46 -6.19 3.13
N MET A 34 -19.53 -7.24 3.95
CA MET A 34 -19.35 -8.62 3.56
C MET A 34 -20.53 -9.45 4.09
N GLU A 35 -21.13 -10.29 3.26
CA GLU A 35 -22.34 -11.04 3.64
C GLU A 35 -22.15 -11.91 4.89
N ASN A 36 -21.00 -12.58 4.98
CA ASN A 36 -20.70 -13.52 6.08
C ASN A 36 -19.73 -12.95 7.14
N ALA A 37 -19.17 -11.75 6.93
CA ALA A 37 -18.25 -11.10 7.87
C ALA A 37 -18.80 -9.78 8.45
N GLY A 38 -19.93 -9.30 7.93
CA GLY A 38 -20.60 -8.08 8.36
C GLY A 38 -19.87 -6.81 7.91
N TRP A 39 -20.00 -5.75 8.71
CA TRP A 39 -19.25 -4.51 8.54
C TRP A 39 -17.77 -4.69 8.84
N CYS A 40 -16.93 -4.26 7.90
CA CYS A 40 -15.48 -4.33 7.99
C CYS A 40 -14.87 -2.92 8.03
N ASN A 41 -14.15 -2.60 9.10
CA ASN A 41 -13.42 -1.35 9.28
C ASN A 41 -11.96 -1.52 8.84
N TRP A 42 -11.58 -0.84 7.77
CA TRP A 42 -10.22 -0.83 7.22
C TRP A 42 -9.30 0.20 7.88
N ARG A 43 -9.86 1.14 8.64
CA ARG A 43 -9.11 2.19 9.36
C ARG A 43 -9.24 2.00 10.86
N HIS A 44 -8.87 0.81 11.31
CA HIS A 44 -9.01 0.48 12.71
C HIS A 44 -7.92 1.17 13.56
N ASN A 45 -8.27 1.67 14.76
CA ASN A 45 -7.36 2.41 15.64
C ASN A 45 -7.45 1.98 17.12
N ARG A 46 -7.90 0.74 17.38
CA ARG A 46 -8.00 0.08 18.68
C ARG A 46 -7.64 -1.43 18.55
N PRO A 47 -7.30 -2.16 19.61
CA PRO A 47 -6.95 -1.65 20.93
C PRO A 47 -5.76 -0.68 20.86
N ASP A 48 -4.87 -0.81 19.86
CA ASP A 48 -3.70 0.04 19.69
C ASP A 48 -3.81 1.01 18.49
N PRO A 49 -3.42 2.28 18.64
CA PRO A 49 -3.27 3.20 17.53
C PRO A 49 -2.11 2.75 16.63
N GLY A 50 -2.39 2.42 15.37
CA GLY A 50 -1.35 2.05 14.40
C GLY A 50 -1.60 0.73 13.69
N ASP A 51 -2.56 -0.08 14.15
CA ASP A 51 -2.84 -1.39 13.55
C ASP A 51 -3.72 -1.31 12.29
N GLY A 52 -4.28 -0.15 11.96
CA GLY A 52 -5.14 -0.01 10.78
C GLY A 52 -4.38 -0.22 9.48
N VAL A 53 -5.11 -0.47 8.40
CA VAL A 53 -4.49 -0.81 7.10
C VAL A 53 -3.59 0.31 6.60
N GLU A 54 -2.39 -0.06 6.17
CA GLU A 54 -1.47 0.79 5.41
C GLU A 54 -1.32 0.21 4.00
N VAL A 55 -1.59 1.05 3.01
CA VAL A 55 -1.33 0.75 1.60
C VAL A 55 0.05 1.29 1.23
N GLY A 56 1.02 0.39 1.10
CA GLY A 56 2.37 0.69 0.62
C GLY A 56 2.46 0.71 -0.90
N ALA A 57 3.69 0.90 -1.41
CA ALA A 57 3.95 0.93 -2.86
C ALA A 57 3.62 -0.41 -3.52
N THR A 58 4.06 -1.51 -2.92
CA THR A 58 4.02 -2.85 -3.52
C THR A 58 3.26 -3.87 -2.68
N PHE A 59 2.81 -3.51 -1.48
CA PHE A 59 2.06 -4.38 -0.58
C PHE A 59 1.22 -3.57 0.41
N LEU A 60 0.28 -4.26 1.05
CA LEU A 60 -0.51 -3.75 2.17
C LEU A 60 -0.01 -4.35 3.48
N SER A 61 -0.30 -3.69 4.59
CA SER A 61 -0.04 -4.21 5.93
C SER A 61 -1.15 -3.78 6.89
N GLY A 62 -1.11 -4.34 8.11
CA GLY A 62 -2.04 -4.00 9.17
C GLY A 62 -3.30 -4.86 9.17
N MET A 63 -4.30 -4.38 9.91
CA MET A 63 -5.45 -5.15 10.36
C MET A 63 -6.77 -4.51 9.93
N ILE A 64 -7.71 -5.35 9.52
CA ILE A 64 -9.12 -5.02 9.31
C ILE A 64 -9.91 -5.62 10.46
N TRP A 65 -10.82 -4.85 11.04
CA TRP A 65 -11.81 -5.37 11.99
C TRP A 65 -13.10 -5.71 11.26
N ALA A 66 -13.56 -6.96 11.32
CA ALA A 66 -14.84 -7.40 10.80
C ALA A 66 -15.75 -7.87 11.95
N GLU A 67 -16.95 -7.30 12.06
CA GLU A 67 -17.79 -7.46 13.25
C GLU A 67 -18.20 -8.91 13.57
N ASN A 68 -18.34 -9.77 12.56
CA ASN A 68 -18.80 -11.15 12.75
C ASN A 68 -17.68 -12.18 12.81
N VAL A 69 -16.46 -11.82 12.41
CA VAL A 69 -15.33 -12.76 12.28
C VAL A 69 -14.04 -12.27 12.95
N GLY A 70 -14.04 -11.06 13.50
CA GLY A 70 -12.90 -10.49 14.21
C GLY A 70 -11.84 -9.92 13.26
N TRP A 71 -10.57 -10.15 13.61
CA TRP A 71 -9.43 -9.54 12.92
C TRP A 71 -9.05 -10.27 11.65
N ILE A 72 -8.69 -9.49 10.63
CA ILE A 72 -8.09 -9.95 9.38
C ILE A 72 -6.76 -9.21 9.20
N ASN A 73 -5.67 -9.95 9.08
CA ASN A 73 -4.30 -9.48 8.89
C ASN A 73 -3.94 -9.46 7.40
N LEU A 74 -3.55 -8.28 6.88
CA LEU A 74 -3.13 -8.09 5.50
C LEU A 74 -1.62 -8.29 5.27
N GLY A 75 -0.86 -8.54 6.34
CA GLY A 75 0.59 -8.71 6.34
C GLY A 75 1.27 -7.81 7.38
N ASP A 76 2.50 -8.15 7.73
CA ASP A 76 3.28 -7.51 8.80
C ASP A 76 4.05 -6.25 8.35
N GLY A 77 3.96 -5.90 7.07
CA GLY A 77 4.67 -4.78 6.46
C GLY A 77 6.16 -5.02 6.24
N SER A 78 6.65 -6.25 6.43
CA SER A 78 8.06 -6.62 6.35
C SER A 78 8.28 -7.86 5.47
N PRO A 79 7.88 -7.82 4.18
CA PRO A 79 8.12 -8.94 3.27
C PRO A 79 9.60 -9.29 3.22
N PHE A 80 9.94 -10.58 3.10
CA PHE A 80 11.33 -11.05 3.25
C PHE A 80 12.32 -10.46 2.23
N ASN A 81 11.85 -10.16 1.03
CA ASN A 81 12.66 -9.50 -0.01
C ASN A 81 12.57 -7.96 0.04
N GLY A 82 11.82 -7.41 1.00
CA GLY A 82 11.56 -5.97 1.15
C GLY A 82 10.58 -5.37 0.15
N ALA A 83 10.02 -6.16 -0.76
CA ALA A 83 9.20 -5.67 -1.88
C ALA A 83 7.83 -6.35 -2.01
N PHE A 84 7.71 -7.66 -1.82
CA PHE A 84 6.45 -8.40 -1.95
C PHE A 84 6.44 -9.61 -1.02
N TYR A 85 5.31 -9.92 -0.41
CA TYR A 85 5.15 -11.14 0.38
C TYR A 85 5.24 -12.36 -0.54
N GLY A 86 6.04 -13.35 -0.15
CA GLY A 86 6.25 -14.57 -0.92
C GLY A 86 5.00 -15.43 -1.07
N ASN A 87 4.11 -15.46 -0.05
CA ASN A 87 2.85 -16.23 -0.06
C ASN A 87 3.03 -17.74 -0.39
N VAL A 88 4.18 -18.35 -0.03
CA VAL A 88 4.48 -19.77 -0.34
C VAL A 88 4.21 -20.72 0.82
N ALA A 89 4.62 -20.36 2.04
CA ALA A 89 4.63 -21.27 3.20
C ALA A 89 3.93 -20.71 4.44
N GLY A 90 3.15 -19.63 4.30
CA GLY A 90 2.40 -19.00 5.40
C GLY A 90 3.26 -18.26 6.45
N SER A 91 4.59 -18.34 6.40
CA SER A 91 5.49 -17.57 7.26
C SER A 91 5.76 -16.15 6.77
N ASP A 92 5.61 -15.93 5.45
CA ASP A 92 5.71 -14.65 4.76
C ASP A 92 4.48 -14.53 3.87
N PHE A 93 3.45 -13.88 4.41
CA PHE A 93 2.14 -13.78 3.79
C PHE A 93 1.62 -12.35 3.91
N GLY A 94 0.77 -12.00 2.97
CA GLY A 94 0.09 -10.73 2.96
C GLY A 94 -0.41 -10.38 1.57
N VAL A 95 -1.07 -9.23 1.49
CA VAL A 95 -1.64 -8.70 0.27
C VAL A 95 -0.61 -7.86 -0.46
N ASN A 96 -0.26 -8.30 -1.67
CA ASN A 96 0.60 -7.59 -2.58
C ASN A 96 -0.22 -6.63 -3.44
N ARG A 97 0.41 -5.55 -3.87
CA ARG A 97 -0.13 -4.55 -4.78
C ARG A 97 0.79 -4.45 -6.00
N ASP A 98 0.23 -4.60 -7.18
CA ASP A 98 0.88 -4.15 -8.40
C ASP A 98 0.93 -2.60 -8.37
N PRO A 99 2.14 -1.98 -8.32
CA PRO A 99 2.28 -0.54 -8.18
C PRO A 99 1.71 0.26 -9.38
N ILE A 100 1.42 -0.44 -10.47
CA ILE A 100 1.11 0.09 -11.79
C ILE A 100 -0.38 0.03 -12.05
N THR A 101 -0.90 -1.20 -12.00
CA THR A 101 -2.32 -1.44 -12.26
C THR A 101 -3.17 -1.24 -11.00
N GLY A 102 -2.55 -1.24 -9.82
CA GLY A 102 -3.23 -1.28 -8.54
C GLY A 102 -3.86 -2.64 -8.24
N GLN A 103 -3.68 -3.67 -9.07
CA GLN A 103 -4.23 -5.00 -8.80
C GLN A 103 -3.67 -5.56 -7.50
N LEU A 104 -4.55 -6.17 -6.71
CA LEU A 104 -4.18 -6.81 -5.46
C LEU A 104 -4.07 -8.31 -5.66
N SER A 105 -3.08 -8.92 -5.01
CA SER A 105 -2.86 -10.36 -5.02
C SER A 105 -2.36 -10.84 -3.65
N GLY A 106 -2.12 -12.13 -3.49
CA GLY A 106 -1.65 -12.71 -2.24
C GLY A 106 -2.77 -13.03 -1.26
N MET A 107 -2.38 -13.30 -0.01
CA MET A 107 -3.26 -13.91 0.99
C MET A 107 -3.31 -13.06 2.27
N ALA A 108 -4.52 -12.74 2.71
CA ALA A 108 -4.77 -12.24 4.07
C ALA A 108 -5.24 -13.38 4.98
N TRP A 109 -5.11 -13.20 6.29
CA TRP A 109 -5.47 -14.23 7.28
C TRP A 109 -6.38 -13.68 8.37
N GLY A 110 -7.48 -14.38 8.68
CA GLY A 110 -8.28 -14.11 9.88
C GLY A 110 -8.52 -15.39 10.67
N GLU A 111 -8.40 -15.34 12.01
CA GLU A 111 -8.50 -16.54 12.85
C GLU A 111 -9.84 -17.27 12.70
N ASN A 112 -10.94 -16.54 12.51
CA ASN A 112 -12.28 -17.11 12.28
C ASN A 112 -12.68 -17.15 10.79
N VAL A 113 -11.77 -16.78 9.89
CA VAL A 113 -12.01 -16.71 8.43
C VAL A 113 -11.17 -17.73 7.67
N GLY A 114 -9.97 -18.04 8.15
CA GLY A 114 -8.94 -18.69 7.36
C GLY A 114 -8.28 -17.72 6.37
N TRP A 115 -7.78 -18.29 5.26
CA TRP A 115 -7.13 -17.52 4.19
C TRP A 115 -8.14 -16.79 3.32
N ILE A 116 -7.82 -15.55 2.97
CA ILE A 116 -8.56 -14.72 2.02
C ILE A 116 -7.62 -14.42 0.85
N ASN A 117 -7.98 -14.91 -0.34
CA ASN A 117 -7.24 -14.72 -1.58
C ASN A 117 -7.69 -13.44 -2.29
N PHE A 118 -6.79 -12.47 -2.40
CA PHE A 118 -7.07 -11.19 -3.07
C PHE A 118 -7.04 -11.28 -4.60
N ASP A 119 -6.47 -12.36 -5.16
CA ASP A 119 -6.60 -12.68 -6.59
C ASP A 119 -7.91 -13.43 -6.90
N GLY A 120 -8.71 -13.77 -5.88
CA GLY A 120 -9.90 -14.61 -6.02
C GLY A 120 -10.92 -14.09 -7.04
N GLY A 121 -11.10 -12.77 -7.14
CA GLY A 121 -12.01 -12.14 -8.10
C GLY A 121 -11.63 -12.35 -9.56
N ALA A 122 -10.37 -12.69 -9.87
CA ALA A 122 -9.96 -13.04 -11.23
C ALA A 122 -10.66 -14.32 -11.74
N MET A 123 -11.12 -15.18 -10.84
CA MET A 123 -11.86 -16.41 -11.16
C MET A 123 -13.37 -16.20 -11.34
N ALA A 124 -13.88 -14.99 -11.07
CA ALA A 124 -15.29 -14.68 -11.27
C ALA A 124 -15.66 -14.61 -12.77
N SER A 125 -16.96 -14.67 -13.08
CA SER A 125 -17.48 -14.46 -14.43
C SER A 125 -18.55 -13.37 -14.44
N PRO A 126 -18.26 -12.17 -14.98
CA PRO A 126 -16.97 -11.74 -15.53
C PRO A 126 -15.88 -11.58 -14.45
N PRO A 127 -14.58 -11.66 -14.80
CA PRO A 127 -13.50 -11.44 -13.84
C PRO A 127 -13.55 -10.03 -13.24
N GLN A 128 -13.46 -9.95 -11.91
CA GLN A 128 -13.46 -8.68 -11.17
C GLN A 128 -12.47 -8.76 -9.99
N PRO A 129 -11.15 -8.84 -10.26
CA PRO A 129 -10.13 -8.97 -9.23
C PRO A 129 -10.10 -7.75 -8.31
N ALA A 130 -9.73 -7.99 -7.04
CA ALA A 130 -9.50 -6.92 -6.09
C ALA A 130 -8.39 -6.00 -6.60
N ARG A 131 -8.60 -4.69 -6.52
CA ARG A 131 -7.66 -3.69 -6.99
C ARG A 131 -7.87 -2.34 -6.31
N ILE A 132 -6.87 -1.48 -6.41
CA ILE A 132 -6.94 -0.07 -6.10
C ILE A 132 -7.20 0.69 -7.40
N ASP A 133 -8.33 1.38 -7.47
CA ASP A 133 -8.59 2.36 -8.52
C ASP A 133 -7.76 3.60 -8.23
N LEU A 134 -6.64 3.74 -8.93
CA LEU A 134 -5.71 4.85 -8.76
C LEU A 134 -6.31 6.20 -9.19
N ALA A 135 -7.41 6.22 -9.94
CA ALA A 135 -8.09 7.45 -10.32
C ALA A 135 -9.11 7.89 -9.26
N ALA A 136 -9.89 6.93 -8.76
CA ALA A 136 -10.91 7.18 -7.76
C ALA A 136 -10.40 7.08 -6.31
N CYS A 137 -9.12 6.72 -6.12
CA CYS A 137 -8.52 6.56 -4.80
C CYS A 137 -9.26 5.57 -3.89
N ARG A 138 -9.71 4.43 -4.43
CA ARG A 138 -10.49 3.46 -3.64
C ARG A 138 -10.28 2.02 -4.04
N LEU A 139 -10.60 1.12 -3.13
CA LEU A 139 -10.68 -0.30 -3.43
C LEU A 139 -11.87 -0.60 -4.35
N ARG A 140 -11.70 -1.67 -5.14
CA ARG A 140 -12.62 -2.18 -6.15
C ARG A 140 -12.45 -3.70 -6.27
N GLY A 141 -13.40 -4.35 -6.95
CA GLY A 141 -13.40 -5.78 -7.22
C GLY A 141 -13.67 -6.65 -5.99
N TYR A 142 -13.24 -7.91 -6.08
CA TYR A 142 -13.59 -8.96 -5.13
C TYR A 142 -12.38 -9.80 -4.73
N ALA A 143 -12.32 -10.14 -3.45
CA ALA A 143 -11.46 -11.21 -2.92
C ALA A 143 -12.33 -12.42 -2.54
N TRP A 144 -11.72 -13.57 -2.25
CA TRP A 144 -12.46 -14.79 -1.92
C TRP A 144 -11.85 -15.52 -0.74
N ALA A 145 -12.69 -16.08 0.13
CA ALA A 145 -12.28 -16.93 1.23
C ALA A 145 -13.23 -18.12 1.40
N GLU A 146 -12.69 -19.26 1.80
CA GLU A 146 -13.47 -20.50 1.94
C GLU A 146 -14.60 -20.38 2.97
N ASN A 147 -14.34 -19.72 4.11
CA ASN A 147 -15.29 -19.70 5.23
C ASN A 147 -16.26 -18.51 5.22
N ILE A 148 -16.00 -17.47 4.42
CA ILE A 148 -16.87 -16.27 4.33
C ILE A 148 -17.33 -15.95 2.90
N GLY A 149 -16.85 -16.68 1.89
CA GLY A 149 -17.21 -16.49 0.49
C GLY A 149 -16.59 -15.25 -0.13
N TRP A 150 -17.36 -14.57 -0.98
CA TRP A 150 -16.93 -13.36 -1.69
C TRP A 150 -16.83 -12.15 -0.76
N VAL A 151 -15.68 -11.48 -0.83
CA VAL A 151 -15.40 -10.21 -0.16
C VAL A 151 -15.59 -9.09 -1.17
N ASN A 152 -16.63 -8.28 -1.00
CA ASN A 152 -16.96 -7.17 -1.90
C ASN A 152 -16.22 -5.88 -1.51
N LEU A 153 -15.42 -5.35 -2.45
CA LEU A 153 -14.72 -4.06 -2.30
C LEU A 153 -15.25 -3.00 -3.29
N ASP A 154 -16.25 -3.33 -4.12
CA ASP A 154 -16.73 -2.49 -5.22
C ASP A 154 -18.13 -1.90 -5.02
N ASP A 155 -18.60 -1.78 -3.77
CA ASP A 155 -19.89 -1.14 -3.52
C ASP A 155 -19.86 0.36 -3.87
N THR A 156 -20.92 0.86 -4.48
CA THR A 156 -20.97 2.25 -4.97
C THR A 156 -21.18 3.28 -3.86
N THR A 157 -21.75 2.86 -2.73
CA THR A 157 -22.16 3.73 -1.62
C THR A 157 -21.27 3.56 -0.40
N THR A 158 -20.84 2.34 -0.12
CA THR A 158 -20.10 1.95 1.07
C THR A 158 -18.79 1.31 0.65
N TYR A 159 -17.75 2.12 0.59
CA TYR A 159 -16.47 1.68 0.08
C TYR A 159 -15.30 2.13 0.95
N VAL A 160 -14.16 1.50 0.67
CA VAL A 160 -12.88 1.81 1.27
C VAL A 160 -12.12 2.72 0.31
N ALA A 161 -11.92 3.97 0.71
CA ALA A 161 -11.08 4.92 0.02
C ALA A 161 -9.74 5.06 0.74
N LEU A 162 -8.75 5.49 -0.02
CA LEU A 162 -7.42 5.81 0.47
C LEU A 162 -7.32 7.33 0.62
N LEU A 163 -6.47 7.78 1.55
CA LEU A 163 -6.00 9.15 1.51
C LEU A 163 -5.26 9.38 0.18
N PRO A 164 -5.33 10.59 -0.41
CA PRO A 164 -4.69 10.86 -1.70
C PRO A 164 -3.23 10.41 -1.75
N SER A 165 -2.47 10.67 -0.68
CA SER A 165 -1.06 10.29 -0.53
C SER A 165 -0.76 8.80 -0.62
N ALA A 166 -1.77 7.92 -0.58
CA ALA A 166 -1.63 6.47 -0.70
C ALA A 166 -2.09 5.92 -2.07
N CYS A 167 -2.68 6.75 -2.94
CA CYS A 167 -3.10 6.37 -4.29
C CYS A 167 -2.02 6.66 -5.34
N ARG A 168 -0.76 6.39 -5.00
CA ARG A 168 0.38 6.83 -5.82
C ARG A 168 0.45 6.07 -7.13
N ARG A 169 0.83 6.82 -8.17
CA ARG A 169 0.94 6.34 -9.55
C ARG A 169 2.41 6.36 -9.96
N LEU A 170 2.78 5.50 -10.90
CA LEU A 170 4.05 5.69 -11.61
C LEU A 170 4.11 7.11 -12.19
N GLY A 171 5.27 7.74 -12.08
CA GLY A 171 5.49 9.13 -12.47
C GLY A 171 4.99 10.18 -11.46
N ASP A 172 4.34 9.81 -10.36
CA ASP A 172 4.06 10.75 -9.26
C ASP A 172 5.29 10.80 -8.35
N MET A 173 6.22 11.67 -8.71
CA MET A 173 7.58 11.72 -8.17
C MET A 173 7.68 12.65 -6.97
N ASN A 174 6.65 13.44 -6.67
CA ASN A 174 6.56 14.16 -5.40
C ASN A 174 5.50 13.54 -4.45
N CYS A 175 4.79 12.52 -4.90
CA CYS A 175 3.74 11.80 -4.17
C CYS A 175 2.58 12.70 -3.73
N ASP A 176 2.22 13.70 -4.54
CA ASP A 176 1.10 14.61 -4.29
C ASP A 176 -0.24 14.12 -4.90
N SER A 177 -0.25 12.88 -5.41
CA SER A 177 -1.38 12.21 -6.06
C SER A 177 -1.67 12.69 -7.47
N ARG A 178 -0.73 13.41 -8.10
CA ARG A 178 -0.85 13.86 -9.48
C ARG A 178 0.42 13.46 -10.23
N VAL A 179 0.27 13.36 -11.55
CA VAL A 179 1.40 13.23 -12.46
C VAL A 179 1.37 14.47 -13.33
N ASP A 180 2.13 15.48 -12.93
CA ASP A 180 2.16 16.80 -13.57
C ASP A 180 3.57 17.41 -13.59
N ALA A 181 3.68 18.66 -14.03
CA ALA A 181 4.98 19.32 -14.20
C ALA A 181 5.80 19.39 -12.90
N ALA A 182 5.17 19.28 -11.72
CA ALA A 182 5.84 19.24 -10.43
C ALA A 182 6.61 17.93 -10.21
N ASP A 183 6.37 16.88 -11.00
CA ASP A 183 7.08 15.61 -10.92
C ASP A 183 8.36 15.59 -11.74
N VAL A 184 8.56 16.55 -12.66
CA VAL A 184 9.73 16.58 -13.53
C VAL A 184 11.03 16.73 -12.76
N LEU A 185 11.09 17.68 -11.82
CA LEU A 185 12.30 17.90 -11.02
C LEU A 185 12.61 16.71 -10.09
N PRO A 186 11.65 16.17 -9.31
CA PRO A 186 11.90 14.98 -8.52
C PRO A 186 12.24 13.74 -9.38
N PHE A 187 11.63 13.56 -10.56
CA PHE A 187 12.00 12.49 -11.50
C PHE A 187 13.48 12.59 -11.90
N VAL A 188 13.90 13.78 -12.36
CA VAL A 188 15.30 14.02 -12.75
C VAL A 188 16.24 13.84 -11.57
N LEU A 189 15.86 14.28 -10.37
CA LEU A 189 16.64 14.07 -9.16
C LEU A 189 16.79 12.57 -8.85
N CYS A 190 15.70 11.80 -8.94
CA CYS A 190 15.74 10.36 -8.74
C CYS A 190 16.66 9.67 -9.75
N LEU A 191 16.59 10.06 -11.02
CA LEU A 191 17.42 9.53 -12.11
C LEU A 191 18.92 9.78 -11.90
N ILE A 192 19.31 10.96 -11.41
CA ILE A 192 20.74 11.33 -11.26
C ILE A 192 21.29 11.05 -9.86
N ASN A 193 20.44 11.03 -8.83
CA ASN A 193 20.81 10.87 -7.43
C ASN A 193 19.61 10.29 -6.62
N PRO A 194 19.36 8.96 -6.73
CA PRO A 194 18.27 8.31 -6.01
C PRO A 194 18.32 8.53 -4.48
N ALA A 195 19.52 8.56 -3.90
CA ALA A 195 19.70 8.81 -2.47
C ALA A 195 19.30 10.25 -2.08
N GLY A 196 19.62 11.23 -2.94
CA GLY A 196 19.22 12.63 -2.76
C GLY A 196 17.71 12.82 -2.92
N TYR A 197 17.12 12.12 -3.88
CA TYR A 197 15.66 12.05 -4.02
C TYR A 197 15.01 11.50 -2.74
N GLN A 198 15.44 10.33 -2.25
CA GLN A 198 14.87 9.72 -1.05
C GLN A 198 15.04 10.62 0.18
N ALA A 199 16.14 11.38 0.28
CA ALA A 199 16.33 12.33 1.37
C ALA A 199 15.36 13.52 1.30
N GLN A 200 15.01 13.98 0.10
CA GLN A 200 14.11 15.12 -0.13
C GLN A 200 12.63 14.72 -0.10
N TYR A 201 12.31 13.49 -0.51
CA TYR A 201 10.98 12.90 -0.50
C TYR A 201 10.97 11.59 0.29
N PRO A 202 11.18 11.59 1.62
CA PRO A 202 11.35 10.37 2.42
C PRO A 202 10.17 9.41 2.38
N TRP A 203 8.98 9.96 2.15
CA TRP A 203 7.77 9.18 2.01
C TRP A 203 7.54 8.71 0.58
N CYS A 204 8.19 9.27 -0.45
CA CYS A 204 7.96 8.95 -1.85
C CYS A 204 8.97 7.91 -2.34
N ASP A 205 8.47 6.73 -2.72
CA ASP A 205 9.34 5.61 -3.08
C ASP A 205 9.96 5.85 -4.47
N PRO A 206 11.27 5.60 -4.69
CA PRO A 206 11.90 5.75 -6.00
C PRO A 206 11.32 4.81 -7.05
N ILE A 207 10.62 3.75 -6.66
CA ILE A 207 9.98 2.81 -7.59
C ILE A 207 8.95 3.47 -8.49
N TYR A 208 8.39 4.63 -8.09
CA TYR A 208 7.50 5.40 -8.97
C TYR A 208 8.22 6.00 -10.20
N ALA A 209 9.56 6.00 -10.20
CA ALA A 209 10.38 6.44 -11.32
C ALA A 209 10.77 5.31 -12.29
N ASP A 210 10.53 4.05 -11.94
CA ASP A 210 10.76 2.89 -12.82
C ASP A 210 9.47 2.62 -13.63
N LEU A 211 9.33 3.33 -14.76
CA LEU A 211 8.18 3.19 -15.64
C LEU A 211 8.32 2.03 -16.62
N SER A 212 9.55 1.58 -16.87
CA SER A 212 9.87 0.46 -17.76
C SER A 212 9.75 -0.91 -17.08
N GLN A 213 9.68 -0.92 -15.75
CA GLN A 213 9.50 -2.09 -14.89
C GLN A 213 10.68 -3.06 -14.90
N ASP A 214 11.89 -2.55 -15.11
CA ASP A 214 13.10 -3.37 -15.19
C ASP A 214 13.90 -3.39 -13.86
N GLY A 215 13.34 -2.76 -12.82
CA GLY A 215 13.93 -2.62 -11.50
C GLY A 215 14.95 -1.48 -11.42
N ARG A 216 15.02 -0.60 -12.42
CA ARG A 216 15.95 0.53 -12.47
C ARG A 216 15.22 1.81 -12.87
N THR A 217 15.77 2.94 -12.42
CA THR A 217 15.40 4.26 -12.92
C THR A 217 16.53 4.73 -13.84
N ASP A 218 16.33 4.62 -15.15
CA ASP A 218 17.32 4.99 -16.15
C ASP A 218 16.71 5.66 -17.41
N GLY A 219 17.48 5.69 -18.50
CA GLY A 219 17.06 6.31 -19.76
C GLY A 219 15.81 5.69 -20.38
N ALA A 220 15.50 4.42 -20.07
CA ALA A 220 14.29 3.73 -20.52
C ALA A 220 13.02 4.40 -19.97
N ASP A 221 13.08 4.94 -18.75
CA ASP A 221 11.93 5.54 -18.06
C ASP A 221 11.62 6.95 -18.55
N VAL A 222 12.62 7.67 -19.08
CA VAL A 222 12.47 9.08 -19.48
C VAL A 222 11.35 9.26 -20.52
N GLN A 223 11.34 8.42 -21.56
CA GLN A 223 10.32 8.53 -22.61
C GLN A 223 8.92 8.14 -22.09
N LEU A 224 8.85 7.17 -21.17
CA LEU A 224 7.61 6.74 -20.54
C LEU A 224 7.06 7.81 -19.59
N PHE A 225 7.93 8.47 -18.84
CA PHE A 225 7.59 9.56 -17.95
C PHE A 225 7.02 10.77 -18.71
N VAL A 226 7.64 11.14 -19.84
CA VAL A 226 7.10 12.19 -20.72
C VAL A 226 5.72 11.80 -21.25
N ARG A 227 5.51 10.53 -21.59
CA ARG A 227 4.20 10.03 -22.03
C ARG A 227 3.15 10.12 -20.91
N CYS A 228 3.50 9.76 -19.67
CA CYS A 228 2.65 9.96 -18.49
C CYS A 228 2.17 11.41 -18.38
N LEU A 229 3.11 12.35 -18.39
CA LEU A 229 2.83 13.78 -18.21
C LEU A 229 1.91 14.35 -19.30
N LEU A 230 2.11 13.93 -20.55
CA LEU A 230 1.40 14.52 -21.68
C LEU A 230 0.05 13.86 -21.95
N LEU A 231 -0.10 12.58 -21.61
CA LEU A 231 -1.28 11.79 -21.99
C LEU A 231 -2.10 11.32 -20.79
N ASN A 232 -1.67 11.56 -19.55
CA ASN A 232 -2.25 10.95 -18.35
C ASN A 232 -2.38 9.42 -18.47
N ALA A 233 -1.45 8.81 -19.20
CA ALA A 233 -1.44 7.39 -19.54
C ALA A 233 -0.08 6.81 -19.20
N CYS A 234 0.12 6.52 -17.91
CA CYS A 234 1.27 5.77 -17.45
C CYS A 234 1.14 4.30 -17.84
N PRO A 235 2.27 3.65 -18.19
CA PRO A 235 2.31 2.20 -18.39
C PRO A 235 1.88 1.47 -17.12
#